data_AF-M0B051-F1
#
_entry.id   AF-M0B051-F1
#
_cell.length_a   1.000
_cell.length_b   1.000
_cell.length_c   1.000
_cell.angle_alpha   90.00
_cell.angle_beta   90.00
_cell.angle_gamma   90.00
#
_symmetry.space_group_name_H-M   'P 1'
#
loop_
_entity.id
_entity.type
_entity.pdbx_description
1 polymer ?
#
loop_
_entity_poly.entity_id
_entity_poly.type
_entity_poly.pdbx_seq_one_letter_code
_entity_poly.pdbx_strand_id
1 'polypeptide(L)'
;MSAPEDQRTWQAILELPPVLDRLEDAGGIPVLELVDELAERNDLAVEADGVVYHDRGIRVPGHDATFVHEPTGSRGRPAFSVEVNSVGPRNTWAVFDKTLSWDVYLLQTPEVAALAWLSDEEYRVEDAEHFETKQDAVAAGRFSFGIFLHSGEDWQEQVEYIRQTDAPAFLQREDGSTMHPATQTEFYQLVDSTPTEFRTSGNAPSYLGLLELEITID
;
A
#
# COMPACT_ATOMS: atom_id res chain seq x y z
N MET A 1 27.69 3.20 -5.44
CA MET A 1 26.85 4.08 -6.26
C MET A 1 25.95 4.79 -5.27
N SER A 2 26.16 6.08 -5.03
CA SER A 2 25.43 6.84 -4.01
C SER A 2 23.99 7.04 -4.46
N ALA A 3 23.03 6.75 -3.58
CA ALA A 3 21.62 7.02 -3.82
C ALA A 3 21.38 8.53 -3.96
N PRO A 4 20.41 8.98 -4.78
CA PRO A 4 20.09 10.40 -4.92
C PRO A 4 19.56 10.97 -3.59
N GLU A 5 20.17 12.05 -3.11
CA GLU A 5 19.90 12.74 -1.83
C GLU A 5 18.57 13.53 -1.78
N ASP A 6 17.60 13.24 -2.64
CA ASP A 6 16.29 13.92 -2.68
C ASP A 6 15.11 13.02 -2.25
N GLN A 7 15.38 12.00 -1.43
CA GLN A 7 14.32 11.24 -0.78
C GLN A 7 13.74 12.07 0.37
N ARG A 8 12.51 12.55 0.22
CA ARG A 8 11.72 13.14 1.31
C ARG A 8 11.75 12.17 2.49
N THR A 9 12.59 12.44 3.47
CA THR A 9 12.70 11.59 4.65
C THR A 9 11.44 11.79 5.49
N TRP A 10 10.76 10.72 5.85
CA TRP A 10 9.60 10.79 6.74
C TRP A 10 10.02 11.47 8.06
N GLN A 11 9.26 12.47 8.48
CA GLN A 11 9.63 13.31 9.63
C GLN A 11 9.10 12.77 10.94
N ALA A 12 7.93 12.13 10.90
CA ALA A 12 7.38 11.37 12.01
C ALA A 12 7.09 9.93 11.56
N ILE A 13 7.49 8.98 12.40
CA ILE A 13 7.30 7.56 12.20
C ILE A 13 6.76 7.01 13.51
N LEU A 14 5.52 6.52 13.46
CA LEU A 14 4.85 5.91 14.60
C LEU A 14 4.58 4.45 14.28
N GLU A 15 5.30 3.55 14.93
CA GLU A 15 4.97 2.13 14.91
C GLU A 15 3.65 1.89 15.64
N LEU A 16 2.72 1.20 14.98
CA LEU A 16 1.41 0.92 15.52
C LEU A 16 1.44 -0.36 16.36
N PRO A 17 0.61 -0.45 17.42
CA PRO A 17 0.34 -1.72 18.08
C PRO A 17 -0.13 -2.77 17.07
N PRO A 18 -0.03 -4.08 17.38
CA PRO A 18 -0.34 -5.17 16.44
C PRO A 18 -1.75 -5.05 15.82
N VAL A 19 -1.83 -4.39 14.66
CA VAL A 19 -3.10 -4.09 13.97
C VAL A 19 -3.80 -5.40 13.58
N LEU A 20 -3.02 -6.44 13.29
CA LEU A 20 -3.50 -7.75 12.93
C LEU A 20 -4.31 -8.45 14.04
N ASP A 21 -4.02 -8.18 15.31
CA ASP A 21 -4.78 -8.76 16.43
C ASP A 21 -6.15 -8.09 16.51
N ARG A 22 -6.18 -6.75 16.45
CA ARG A 22 -7.43 -5.97 16.38
C ARG A 22 -8.26 -6.36 15.16
N LEU A 23 -7.62 -6.67 14.04
CA LEU A 23 -8.27 -7.05 12.79
C LEU A 23 -9.03 -8.38 12.90
N GLU A 24 -8.50 -9.38 13.63
CA GLU A 24 -9.22 -10.64 13.87
C GLU A 24 -10.53 -10.42 14.64
N ASP A 25 -10.49 -9.57 15.67
CA ASP A 25 -11.64 -9.27 16.50
C ASP A 25 -12.70 -8.45 15.76
N ALA A 26 -12.28 -7.47 14.97
CA ALA A 26 -13.18 -6.57 14.24
C ALA A 26 -13.72 -7.17 12.94
N GLY A 27 -13.00 -8.11 12.33
CA GLY A 27 -13.29 -8.67 11.00
C GLY A 27 -12.93 -7.72 9.84
N GLY A 28 -13.05 -6.41 10.04
CA GLY A 28 -12.57 -5.38 9.13
C GLY A 28 -12.33 -4.04 9.83
N ILE A 29 -11.36 -3.28 9.34
CA ILE A 29 -10.98 -1.97 9.87
C ILE A 29 -10.85 -0.99 8.68
N PRO A 30 -11.74 0.00 8.56
CA PRO A 30 -11.61 1.09 7.59
C PRO A 30 -10.34 1.91 7.88
N VAL A 31 -9.60 2.27 6.84
CA VAL A 31 -8.32 2.96 6.96
C VAL A 31 -8.52 4.38 7.47
N LEU A 32 -9.46 5.13 6.91
CA LEU A 32 -9.70 6.51 7.36
C LEU A 32 -10.15 6.55 8.82
N GLU A 33 -11.01 5.63 9.27
CA GLU A 33 -11.39 5.51 10.68
C GLU A 33 -10.20 5.19 11.58
N LEU A 34 -9.33 4.25 11.17
CA LEU A 34 -8.11 3.93 11.91
C LEU A 34 -7.18 5.14 12.03
N VAL A 35 -7.00 5.89 10.94
CA VAL A 35 -6.15 7.09 10.91
C VAL A 35 -6.72 8.17 11.83
N ASP A 36 -8.02 8.42 11.80
CA ASP A 36 -8.68 9.39 12.67
C ASP A 36 -8.47 9.06 14.15
N GLU A 37 -8.64 7.78 14.53
CA GLU A 37 -8.36 7.32 15.90
C GLU A 37 -6.91 7.53 16.32
N LEU A 38 -5.96 7.26 15.40
CA LEU A 38 -4.53 7.42 15.66
C LEU A 38 -4.15 8.89 15.77
N ALA A 39 -4.71 9.73 14.90
CA ALA A 39 -4.51 11.17 14.90
C ALA A 39 -4.98 11.79 16.21
N GLU A 40 -6.18 11.44 16.68
CA GLU A 40 -6.73 11.92 17.95
C GLU A 40 -5.87 11.45 19.15
N ARG A 41 -5.45 10.18 19.17
CA ARG A 41 -4.66 9.62 20.28
C ARG A 41 -3.25 10.18 20.38
N ASN A 42 -2.66 10.61 19.27
CA ASN A 42 -1.26 11.03 19.20
C ASN A 42 -1.08 12.54 18.93
N ASP A 43 -2.16 13.32 18.94
CA ASP A 43 -2.16 14.77 18.65
C ASP A 43 -1.53 15.09 17.28
N LEU A 44 -1.84 14.27 16.27
CA LEU A 44 -1.36 14.43 14.90
C LEU A 44 -2.42 15.13 14.05
N ALA A 45 -2.01 16.11 13.25
CA ALA A 45 -2.86 16.72 12.24
C ALA A 45 -2.75 15.91 10.95
N VAL A 46 -3.70 15.01 10.71
CA VAL A 46 -3.82 14.24 9.47
C VAL A 46 -5.20 14.50 8.89
N GLU A 47 -5.25 15.04 7.68
CA GLU A 47 -6.49 15.25 6.93
C GLU A 47 -6.45 14.40 5.67
N ALA A 48 -7.52 13.66 5.40
CA ALA A 48 -7.62 12.77 4.25
C ALA A 48 -9.06 12.78 3.68
N ASP A 49 -9.19 13.12 2.40
CA ASP A 49 -10.44 13.04 1.63
C ASP A 49 -10.54 11.72 0.83
N GLY A 50 -9.43 10.99 0.73
CA GLY A 50 -9.32 9.71 0.06
C GLY A 50 -7.94 9.08 0.26
N VAL A 51 -7.76 7.91 -0.33
CA VAL A 51 -6.56 7.10 -0.19
C VAL A 51 -6.01 6.65 -1.54
N VAL A 52 -4.72 6.35 -1.57
CA VAL A 52 -4.09 5.64 -2.68
C VAL A 52 -3.38 4.41 -2.13
N TYR A 53 -3.89 3.22 -2.45
CA TYR A 53 -3.18 1.97 -2.23
C TYR A 53 -1.95 1.94 -3.14
N HIS A 54 -0.79 1.65 -2.57
CA HIS A 54 0.47 1.50 -3.29
C HIS A 54 1.11 0.15 -2.94
N ASP A 55 1.35 -0.66 -3.96
CA ASP A 55 2.08 -1.92 -3.84
C ASP A 55 2.92 -2.09 -5.09
N ARG A 56 4.25 -2.13 -4.89
CA ARG A 56 5.25 -2.33 -5.95
C ARG A 56 4.90 -1.48 -7.17
N GLY A 57 4.91 -0.16 -7.00
CA GLY A 57 4.62 0.81 -8.04
C GLY A 57 3.15 0.87 -8.50
N ILE A 58 2.31 -0.12 -8.24
CA ILE A 58 0.89 -0.03 -8.61
C ILE A 58 0.19 0.92 -7.65
N ARG A 59 -0.54 1.91 -8.18
CA ARG A 59 -1.25 2.93 -7.41
C ARG A 59 -2.73 2.94 -7.72
N VAL A 60 -3.56 2.66 -6.72
CA VAL A 60 -5.02 2.59 -6.86
C VAL A 60 -5.68 3.64 -5.99
N PRO A 61 -6.24 4.72 -6.59
CA PRO A 61 -7.04 5.70 -5.87
C PRO A 61 -8.39 5.12 -5.41
N GLY A 62 -8.73 5.36 -4.15
CA GLY A 62 -10.01 4.98 -3.55
C GLY A 62 -10.51 6.02 -2.56
N HIS A 63 -11.83 6.07 -2.36
CA HIS A 63 -12.44 6.93 -1.36
C HIS A 63 -12.09 6.49 0.07
N ASP A 64 -11.79 5.21 0.25
CA ASP A 64 -11.26 4.60 1.46
C ASP A 64 -10.61 3.25 1.09
N ALA A 65 -9.94 2.61 2.05
CA ALA A 65 -9.56 1.21 1.99
C ALA A 65 -9.95 0.52 3.30
N THR A 66 -10.12 -0.79 3.27
CA THR A 66 -10.45 -1.58 4.46
C THR A 66 -9.44 -2.71 4.59
N PHE A 67 -8.81 -2.82 5.76
CA PHE A 67 -8.11 -4.03 6.14
C PHE A 67 -9.15 -5.07 6.54
N VAL A 68 -9.07 -6.29 6.00
CA VAL A 68 -10.05 -7.35 6.25
C VAL A 68 -9.35 -8.59 6.78
N HIS A 69 -9.90 -9.20 7.83
CA HIS A 69 -9.45 -10.50 8.27
C HIS A 69 -9.94 -11.56 7.30
N GLU A 70 -9.02 -12.35 6.74
CA GLU A 70 -9.34 -13.47 5.87
C GLU A 70 -9.27 -14.78 6.67
N PRO A 71 -10.43 -15.42 6.98
CA PRO A 71 -10.42 -16.69 7.68
C PRO A 71 -9.67 -17.74 6.87
N THR A 72 -8.95 -18.65 7.54
CA THR A 72 -8.11 -19.68 6.92
C THR A 72 -8.78 -20.44 5.77
N GLY A 73 -10.11 -20.65 5.87
CA GLY A 73 -10.98 -21.00 4.74
C GLY A 73 -10.44 -22.07 3.81
N SER A 74 -10.67 -21.89 2.50
CA SER A 74 -10.17 -22.77 1.43
C SER A 74 -8.67 -22.64 1.16
N ARG A 75 -8.02 -21.53 1.58
CA ARG A 75 -6.57 -21.30 1.37
C ARG A 75 -5.69 -22.16 2.27
N GLY A 76 -6.22 -22.65 3.39
CA GLY A 76 -5.48 -23.52 4.31
C GLY A 76 -4.37 -22.82 5.10
N ARG A 77 -4.27 -21.49 5.03
CA ARG A 77 -3.42 -20.65 5.88
C ARG A 77 -4.13 -19.35 6.27
N PRO A 78 -3.85 -18.77 7.44
CA PRO A 78 -4.32 -17.45 7.82
C PRO A 78 -3.88 -16.37 6.83
N ALA A 79 -4.75 -15.40 6.57
CA ALA A 79 -4.44 -14.27 5.71
C ALA A 79 -5.12 -12.99 6.25
N PHE A 80 -4.78 -11.87 5.64
CA PHE A 80 -5.57 -10.66 5.70
C PHE A 80 -5.57 -10.01 4.31
N SER A 81 -6.47 -9.10 4.05
CA SER A 81 -6.51 -8.39 2.78
C SER A 81 -6.68 -6.89 2.93
N VAL A 82 -6.38 -6.19 1.85
CA VAL A 82 -6.74 -4.79 1.64
C VAL A 82 -7.77 -4.75 0.53
N GLU A 83 -8.96 -4.23 0.85
CA GLU A 83 -10.00 -3.92 -0.12
C GLU A 83 -10.06 -2.41 -0.33
N VAL A 84 -9.92 -1.95 -1.58
CA VAL A 84 -9.98 -0.52 -1.89
C VAL A 84 -11.38 -0.18 -2.38
N ASN A 85 -12.01 0.82 -1.75
CA ASN A 85 -13.24 1.43 -2.26
C ASN A 85 -12.87 2.38 -3.40
N SER A 86 -12.50 1.79 -4.53
CA SER A 86 -11.84 2.46 -5.64
C SER A 86 -12.71 3.52 -6.32
N VAL A 87 -12.07 4.46 -6.99
CA VAL A 87 -12.77 5.49 -7.76
C VAL A 87 -13.35 4.90 -9.05
N GLY A 88 -14.68 4.96 -9.20
CA GLY A 88 -15.38 4.50 -10.40
C GLY A 88 -15.61 2.99 -10.40
N PRO A 89 -15.70 2.33 -11.58
CA PRO A 89 -16.03 0.90 -11.68
C PRO A 89 -14.80 -0.01 -11.44
N ARG A 90 -13.87 0.40 -10.57
CA ARG A 90 -12.61 -0.30 -10.34
C ARG A 90 -12.71 -1.19 -9.13
N ASN A 91 -12.00 -2.31 -9.17
CA ASN A 91 -11.88 -3.21 -8.04
C ASN A 91 -10.40 -3.45 -7.74
N THR A 92 -10.05 -3.42 -6.46
CA THR A 92 -8.71 -3.79 -6.01
C THR A 92 -8.80 -4.55 -4.69
N TRP A 93 -8.23 -5.74 -4.71
CA TRP A 93 -8.15 -6.64 -3.57
C TRP A 93 -6.78 -7.30 -3.53
N ALA A 94 -6.04 -7.05 -2.45
CA ALA A 94 -4.73 -7.63 -2.23
C ALA A 94 -4.76 -8.51 -0.99
N VAL A 95 -4.37 -9.78 -1.10
CA VAL A 95 -4.38 -10.76 -0.01
C VAL A 95 -2.95 -11.08 0.41
N PHE A 96 -2.68 -10.99 1.70
CA PHE A 96 -1.36 -11.17 2.30
C PHE A 96 -1.33 -12.34 3.27
N ASP A 97 -0.17 -13.02 3.32
CA ASP A 97 0.11 -14.15 4.17
C ASP A 97 0.29 -13.69 5.63
N LYS A 98 -0.66 -14.05 6.47
CA LYS A 98 -0.65 -13.71 7.90
C LYS A 98 0.25 -14.65 8.72
N THR A 99 0.82 -15.68 8.12
CA THR A 99 1.84 -16.50 8.79
C THR A 99 3.19 -15.78 8.91
N LEU A 100 3.39 -14.73 8.11
CA LEU A 100 4.50 -13.79 8.29
C LEU A 100 4.16 -12.77 9.38
N SER A 101 5.20 -12.24 10.03
CA SER A 101 5.07 -11.09 10.92
C SER A 101 5.03 -9.79 10.11
N TRP A 102 4.15 -8.87 10.51
CA TRP A 102 3.94 -7.59 9.84
C TRP A 102 3.94 -6.47 10.86
N ASP A 103 4.73 -5.43 10.59
CA ASP A 103 4.65 -4.17 11.33
C ASP A 103 3.93 -3.13 10.47
N VAL A 104 3.22 -2.23 11.15
CA VAL A 104 2.51 -1.12 10.52
C VAL A 104 3.04 0.17 11.10
N TYR A 105 3.36 1.12 10.23
CA TYR A 105 3.86 2.43 10.62
C TYR A 105 2.95 3.52 10.06
N LEU A 106 2.56 4.47 10.89
CA LEU A 106 2.04 5.75 10.43
C LEU A 106 3.22 6.68 10.14
N LEU A 107 3.33 7.09 8.88
CA LEU A 107 4.37 7.96 8.38
C LEU A 107 3.80 9.32 8.09
N GLN A 108 4.55 10.37 8.43
CA GLN A 108 4.12 11.73 8.16
C GLN A 108 5.28 12.62 7.72
N THR A 109 4.99 13.42 6.71
CA THR A 109 5.68 14.66 6.35
C THR A 109 4.67 15.80 6.44
N PRO A 110 5.09 17.08 6.33
CA PRO A 110 4.16 18.20 6.30
C PRO A 110 3.17 18.15 5.13
N GLU A 111 3.46 17.37 4.08
CA GLU A 111 2.66 17.33 2.84
C GLU A 111 1.89 16.01 2.66
N VAL A 112 2.40 14.91 3.22
CA VAL A 112 1.88 13.56 2.96
C VAL A 112 1.90 12.75 4.25
N ALA A 113 0.85 11.95 4.45
CA ALA A 113 0.82 10.89 5.43
C ALA A 113 0.53 9.54 4.77
N ALA A 114 1.01 8.45 5.37
CA ALA A 114 0.78 7.10 4.86
C ALA A 114 0.78 6.05 5.98
N LEU A 115 -0.02 5.00 5.81
CA LEU A 115 0.16 3.74 6.55
C LEU A 115 1.08 2.83 5.74
N ALA A 116 2.26 2.52 6.25
CA ALA A 116 3.22 1.62 5.62
C ALA A 116 3.24 0.27 6.32
N TRP A 117 3.10 -0.81 5.57
CA TRP A 117 3.18 -2.18 6.05
C TRP A 117 4.50 -2.80 5.63
N LEU A 118 5.22 -3.40 6.56
CA LEU A 118 6.48 -4.09 6.26
C LEU A 118 6.52 -5.45 6.94
N SER A 119 6.68 -6.50 6.12
CA SER A 119 6.88 -7.85 6.65
C SER A 119 8.32 -8.07 7.13
N ASP A 120 8.48 -8.87 8.18
CA ASP A 120 9.81 -9.27 8.69
C ASP A 120 10.62 -9.99 7.60
N GLU A 121 9.94 -10.80 6.80
CA GLU A 121 10.57 -11.68 5.84
C GLU A 121 11.07 -10.90 4.61
N GLU A 122 10.30 -9.93 4.12
CA GLU A 122 10.75 -9.03 3.05
C GLU A 122 11.90 -8.15 3.50
N TYR A 123 11.80 -7.54 4.69
CA TYR A 123 12.90 -6.77 5.27
C TYR A 123 14.18 -7.61 5.39
N ARG A 124 14.07 -8.84 5.90
CA ARG A 124 15.20 -9.76 6.06
C ARG A 124 15.89 -10.10 4.74
N VAL A 125 15.12 -10.20 3.65
CA VAL A 125 15.63 -10.60 2.33
C VAL A 125 16.19 -9.41 1.55
N GLU A 126 15.52 -8.27 1.57
CA GLU A 126 15.85 -7.14 0.68
C GLU A 126 16.64 -6.02 1.36
N ASP A 127 16.36 -5.74 2.63
CA ASP A 127 16.73 -4.46 3.25
C ASP A 127 17.71 -4.60 4.44
N ALA A 128 17.77 -5.76 5.09
CA ALA A 128 18.59 -5.97 6.29
C ALA A 128 20.11 -5.82 6.08
N GLU A 129 20.59 -5.88 4.83
CA GLU A 129 22.00 -5.58 4.50
C GLU A 129 22.29 -4.07 4.46
N HIS A 130 21.26 -3.25 4.28
CA HIS A 130 21.36 -1.80 4.06
C HIS A 130 20.85 -0.98 5.25
N PHE A 131 19.94 -1.53 6.05
CA PHE A 131 19.29 -0.85 7.17
C PHE A 131 19.40 -1.69 8.44
N GLU A 132 19.79 -1.06 9.56
CA GLU A 132 19.95 -1.76 10.85
C GLU A 132 18.60 -2.16 11.45
N THR A 133 17.54 -1.39 11.19
CA THR A 133 16.19 -1.64 11.68
C THR A 133 15.13 -1.47 10.58
N LYS A 134 13.95 -2.08 10.78
CA LYS A 134 12.77 -1.85 9.93
C LYS A 134 12.33 -0.38 9.93
N GLN A 135 12.45 0.30 11.07
CA GLN A 135 12.13 1.71 11.18
C GLN A 135 13.04 2.56 10.26
N ASP A 136 14.33 2.26 10.18
CA ASP A 136 15.26 2.94 9.27
C ASP A 136 14.92 2.67 7.80
N ALA A 137 14.57 1.42 7.47
CA ALA A 137 14.14 1.04 6.13
C ALA A 137 12.87 1.81 5.71
N VAL A 138 11.87 1.86 6.59
CA VAL A 138 10.62 2.58 6.37
C VAL A 138 10.85 4.10 6.29
N ALA A 139 11.76 4.65 7.10
CA ALA A 139 12.18 6.05 7.01
C ALA A 139 12.74 6.42 5.63
N ALA A 140 13.40 5.46 4.98
CA ALA A 140 13.92 5.56 3.61
C ALA A 140 12.89 5.18 2.52
N GLY A 141 11.62 4.95 2.90
CA GLY A 141 10.54 4.61 1.97
C GLY A 141 10.50 3.14 1.55
N ARG A 142 11.14 2.24 2.30
CA ARG A 142 11.11 0.79 2.07
C ARG A 142 9.97 0.16 2.88
N PHE A 143 8.97 -0.37 2.20
CA PHE A 143 7.85 -1.09 2.80
C PHE A 143 7.20 -2.00 1.76
N SER A 144 6.55 -3.06 2.22
CA SER A 144 5.91 -4.09 1.39
C SER A 144 4.75 -3.51 0.56
N PHE A 145 3.89 -2.71 1.20
CA PHE A 145 2.83 -1.93 0.57
C PHE A 145 2.44 -0.76 1.50
N GLY A 146 1.69 0.21 0.98
CA GLY A 146 1.25 1.35 1.77
C GLY A 146 -0.08 1.93 1.32
N ILE A 147 -0.73 2.65 2.23
CA ILE A 147 -1.93 3.45 1.96
C ILE A 147 -1.55 4.92 2.16
N PHE A 148 -1.44 5.65 1.05
CA PHE A 148 -1.18 7.08 1.08
C PHE A 148 -2.47 7.85 1.31
N LEU A 149 -2.40 8.87 2.16
CA LEU A 149 -3.52 9.71 2.54
C LEU A 149 -3.44 11.01 1.75
N HIS A 150 -4.52 11.34 1.04
CA HIS A 150 -4.60 12.48 0.14
C HIS A 150 -5.77 13.39 0.55
N SER A 151 -5.58 14.70 0.50
CA SER A 151 -6.62 15.69 0.81
C SER A 151 -6.57 16.88 -0.15
N GLY A 152 -7.66 17.66 -0.15
CA GLY A 152 -7.79 18.89 -0.93
C GLY A 152 -7.58 18.66 -2.44
N GLU A 153 -6.79 19.55 -3.04
CA GLU A 153 -6.53 19.55 -4.49
C GLU A 153 -5.80 18.29 -4.95
N ASP A 154 -4.85 17.78 -4.16
CA ASP A 154 -4.08 16.57 -4.50
C ASP A 154 -4.99 15.34 -4.63
N TRP A 155 -5.97 15.19 -3.74
CA TRP A 155 -6.99 14.14 -3.90
C TRP A 155 -7.86 14.33 -5.15
N GLN A 156 -8.28 15.57 -5.43
CA GLN A 156 -9.08 15.85 -6.63
C GLN A 156 -8.31 15.53 -7.91
N GLU A 157 -7.00 15.78 -7.97
CA GLU A 157 -6.16 15.40 -9.09
C GLU A 157 -6.14 13.88 -9.31
N GLN A 158 -6.01 13.07 -8.24
CA GLN A 158 -6.08 11.60 -8.36
C GLN A 158 -7.42 11.15 -8.95
N VAL A 159 -8.53 11.71 -8.48
CA VAL A 159 -9.90 11.37 -8.90
C VAL A 159 -10.17 11.81 -10.34
N GLU A 160 -9.82 13.05 -10.69
CA GLU A 160 -10.03 13.58 -12.03
C GLU A 160 -9.24 12.75 -13.04
N TYR A 161 -7.98 12.46 -12.72
CA TYR A 161 -7.14 11.70 -13.61
C TYR A 161 -7.69 10.28 -13.84
N ILE A 162 -7.94 9.51 -12.77
CA ILE A 162 -8.33 8.10 -12.92
C ILE A 162 -9.69 7.97 -13.64
N ARG A 163 -10.56 8.97 -13.55
CA ARG A 163 -11.83 9.02 -14.30
C ARG A 163 -11.68 9.28 -15.79
N GLN A 164 -10.52 9.78 -16.24
CA GLN A 164 -10.25 10.03 -17.66
C GLN A 164 -9.68 8.80 -18.39
N THR A 165 -9.45 7.68 -17.69
CA THR A 165 -8.90 6.46 -18.27
C THR A 165 -9.83 5.25 -18.04
N ASP A 166 -9.66 4.23 -18.87
CA ASP A 166 -10.23 2.89 -18.69
C ASP A 166 -9.16 1.91 -18.13
N ALA A 167 -8.16 2.44 -17.42
CA ALA A 167 -7.17 1.64 -16.72
C ALA A 167 -7.59 1.43 -15.26
N PRO A 168 -7.27 0.26 -14.66
CA PRO A 168 -7.67 -0.03 -13.29
C PRO A 168 -6.82 0.70 -12.25
N ALA A 169 -5.60 1.14 -12.60
CA ALA A 169 -4.65 1.76 -11.69
C ALA A 169 -3.60 2.61 -12.43
N PHE A 170 -2.83 3.41 -11.69
CA PHE A 170 -1.58 4.02 -12.16
C PHE A 170 -0.38 3.14 -11.84
N LEU A 171 0.75 3.48 -12.44
CA LEU A 171 2.03 2.84 -12.16
C LEU A 171 3.07 3.90 -11.80
N GLN A 172 3.85 3.69 -10.76
CA GLN A 172 5.01 4.49 -10.42
C GLN A 172 6.27 3.78 -10.89
N ARG A 173 7.14 4.49 -11.61
CA ARG A 173 8.45 4.00 -12.02
C ARG A 173 9.46 4.10 -10.89
N GLU A 174 10.57 3.40 -11.03
CA GLU A 174 11.72 3.48 -10.11
C GLU A 174 12.29 4.90 -9.96
N ASP A 175 12.16 5.74 -11.00
CA ASP A 175 12.57 7.15 -10.96
C ASP A 175 11.56 8.07 -10.24
N GLY A 176 10.50 7.49 -9.67
CA GLY A 176 9.42 8.19 -8.97
C GLY A 176 8.35 8.77 -9.88
N SER A 177 8.54 8.76 -11.21
CA SER A 177 7.55 9.29 -12.15
C SER A 177 6.30 8.40 -12.23
N THR A 178 5.13 9.03 -12.42
CA THR A 178 3.87 8.29 -12.59
C THR A 178 3.62 8.04 -14.09
N MET A 179 3.41 6.78 -14.41
CA MET A 179 2.85 6.30 -15.66
C MET A 179 1.35 6.14 -15.50
N HIS A 180 0.66 6.55 -16.55
CA HIS A 180 -0.78 6.51 -16.56
C HIS A 180 -1.27 5.77 -17.80
N PRO A 181 -1.60 4.48 -17.65
CA PRO A 181 -2.17 3.72 -18.74
C PRO A 181 -3.56 4.27 -19.09
N ALA A 182 -3.90 4.26 -20.36
CA ALA A 182 -5.22 4.67 -20.84
C ALA A 182 -6.25 3.53 -20.76
N THR A 183 -5.80 2.26 -20.81
CA THR A 183 -6.67 1.07 -20.83
C THR A 183 -6.15 -0.04 -19.93
N GLN A 184 -7.02 -0.96 -19.53
CA GLN A 184 -6.66 -2.16 -18.77
C GLN A 184 -5.62 -3.04 -19.50
N THR A 185 -5.73 -3.18 -20.83
CA THR A 185 -4.74 -3.94 -21.62
C THR A 185 -3.36 -3.30 -21.55
N GLU A 186 -3.28 -1.97 -21.69
CA GLU A 186 -2.01 -1.24 -21.58
C GLU A 186 -1.42 -1.36 -20.17
N PHE A 187 -2.26 -1.27 -19.13
CA PHE A 187 -1.85 -1.49 -17.75
C PHE A 187 -1.16 -2.84 -17.57
N TYR A 188 -1.79 -3.96 -17.97
CA TYR A 188 -1.17 -5.28 -17.79
C TYR A 188 0.06 -5.48 -18.67
N GLN A 189 0.12 -4.90 -19.86
CA GLN A 189 1.35 -4.93 -20.68
C GLN A 189 2.53 -4.28 -19.96
N LEU A 190 2.28 -3.16 -19.27
CA LEU A 190 3.31 -2.48 -18.49
C LEU A 190 3.70 -3.30 -17.26
N VAL A 191 2.73 -3.84 -16.51
CA VAL A 191 2.96 -4.69 -15.34
C VAL A 191 3.72 -5.99 -15.70
N ASP A 192 3.37 -6.65 -16.80
CA ASP A 192 4.08 -7.85 -17.24
C ASP A 192 5.49 -7.54 -17.76
N SER A 193 5.73 -6.30 -18.20
CA SER A 193 7.05 -5.81 -18.63
C SER A 193 7.95 -5.37 -17.47
N THR A 194 7.41 -5.20 -16.26
CA THR A 194 8.18 -4.86 -15.05
C THR A 194 8.84 -6.11 -14.40
N PRO A 195 9.79 -5.92 -13.45
CA PRO A 195 10.43 -7.02 -12.74
C PRO A 195 9.43 -8.04 -12.16
N THR A 196 9.91 -9.26 -11.90
CA THR A 196 9.06 -10.38 -11.47
C THR A 196 8.19 -10.07 -10.26
N GLU A 197 8.65 -9.23 -9.33
CA GLU A 197 7.87 -8.82 -8.16
C GLU A 197 6.59 -8.01 -8.50
N PHE A 198 6.51 -7.38 -9.66
CA PHE A 198 5.34 -6.62 -10.10
C PHE A 198 4.26 -7.50 -10.75
N ARG A 199 4.59 -8.75 -11.12
CA ARG A 199 3.69 -9.60 -11.89
C ARG A 199 2.52 -10.06 -11.02
N THR A 200 1.31 -9.68 -11.41
CA THR A 200 0.03 -10.11 -10.82
C THR A 200 -0.26 -11.61 -10.99
N SER A 201 0.58 -12.35 -11.73
CA SER A 201 0.39 -13.75 -12.07
C SER A 201 1.25 -14.72 -11.24
N GLY A 202 0.77 -15.06 -10.04
CA GLY A 202 1.01 -16.34 -9.32
C GLY A 202 2.46 -16.79 -9.05
N ASN A 203 3.46 -15.96 -9.32
CA ASN A 203 4.89 -16.27 -9.17
C ASN A 203 5.63 -15.22 -8.33
N ALA A 204 4.89 -14.39 -7.57
CA ALA A 204 5.49 -13.50 -6.60
C ALA A 204 6.34 -14.35 -5.63
N PRO A 205 7.61 -13.97 -5.38
CA PRO A 205 8.41 -14.64 -4.38
C PRO A 205 7.69 -14.70 -3.03
N SER A 206 7.72 -15.86 -2.37
CA SER A 206 6.96 -16.07 -1.13
C SER A 206 7.35 -15.12 0.01
N TYR A 207 8.57 -14.59 -0.03
CA TYR A 207 9.07 -13.65 0.98
C TYR A 207 8.33 -12.29 0.94
N LEU A 208 7.67 -11.96 -0.18
CA LEU A 208 6.85 -10.75 -0.33
C LEU A 208 5.53 -10.83 0.45
N GLY A 209 5.13 -12.03 0.88
CA GLY A 209 3.87 -12.25 1.60
C GLY A 209 2.60 -12.04 0.77
N LEU A 210 2.69 -11.64 -0.50
CA LEU A 210 1.53 -11.45 -1.37
C LEU A 210 1.02 -12.81 -1.88
N LEU A 211 -0.21 -13.17 -1.50
CA LEU A 211 -0.88 -14.41 -1.91
C LEU A 211 -1.72 -14.23 -3.18
N GLU A 212 -2.37 -13.08 -3.31
CA GLU A 212 -3.28 -12.76 -4.40
C GLU A 212 -3.33 -11.25 -4.60
N LEU A 213 -3.37 -10.79 -5.85
CA LEU A 213 -3.56 -9.39 -6.19
C LEU A 213 -4.53 -9.30 -7.37
N GLU A 214 -5.73 -8.84 -7.08
CA GLU A 214 -6.76 -8.54 -8.07
C GLU A 214 -6.84 -7.03 -8.27
N ILE A 215 -6.65 -6.58 -9.51
CA ILE A 215 -6.76 -5.17 -9.91
C ILE A 215 -7.49 -5.14 -11.25
N THR A 216 -8.75 -4.72 -11.23
CA THR A 216 -9.66 -4.84 -12.38
C THR A 216 -10.55 -3.61 -12.54
N ILE A 217 -11.23 -3.54 -13.68
CA ILE A 217 -12.26 -2.56 -13.99
C ILE A 217 -13.44 -3.31 -14.63
N ASP A 218 -14.66 -3.02 -14.17
CA ASP A 218 -15.91 -3.66 -14.62
C ASP A 218 -16.46 -3.10 -15.94
#